data_AF-F0TBH5-F1
#
_entry.id   AF-F0TBH5-F1
#
_cell.length_a   1.000
_cell.length_b   1.000
_cell.length_c   1.000
_cell.angle_alpha   90.00
_cell.angle_beta   90.00
_cell.angle_gamma   90.00
#
_symmetry.space_group_name_H-M   'P 1'
#
loop_
_entity.id
_entity.type
_entity.pdbx_description
1 polymer ?
#
loop_
_entity_poly.entity_id
_entity_poly.type
_entity_poly.pdbx_seq_one_letter_code
_entity_poly.pdbx_strand_id
1 'polypeptide(L)' 'MNLGKLNEKCPKCGCKDKTLKRDLDSEFHAHAKTGSLTCSKCGYVFVSKDDEEQDKKKDKTGTD' A
#
# COMPACT_ATOMS: atom_id res chain seq x y z
N MET A 1 2.28 -6.32 0.65
CA MET A 1 1.07 -5.96 -0.11
C MET A 1 0.00 -7.02 0.09
N ASN A 2 -1.15 -6.66 0.69
CA ASN A 2 -2.27 -7.57 0.88
C ASN A 2 -3.05 -7.76 -0.45
N LEU A 3 -2.92 -8.93 -1.06
CA LEU A 3 -3.41 -9.21 -2.42
C LEU A 3 -4.94 -9.15 -2.54
N GLY A 4 -5.67 -9.39 -1.44
CA GLY A 4 -7.14 -9.37 -1.42
C GLY A 4 -7.71 -8.00 -1.80
N LYS A 5 -7.08 -6.94 -1.30
CA LYS A 5 -7.48 -5.55 -1.57
C LYS A 5 -7.22 -5.12 -3.01
N LEU A 6 -6.55 -5.89 -3.87
CA LEU A 6 -6.33 -5.49 -5.27
C LEU A 6 -7.58 -5.68 -6.13
N ASN A 7 -8.37 -6.72 -5.87
CA ASN A 7 -9.53 -7.10 -6.71
C ASN A 7 -10.88 -6.54 -6.24
N GLU A 8 -10.94 -5.97 -5.03
CA GLU A 8 -12.18 -5.42 -4.47
C GLU A 8 -12.71 -4.23 -5.29
N LYS A 9 -14.03 -4.17 -5.49
CA LYS A 9 -14.66 -2.97 -6.07
C LYS A 9 -14.54 -1.80 -5.09
N CYS A 10 -14.35 -0.60 -5.62
CA CYS A 10 -14.36 0.62 -4.82
C CYS A 10 -15.73 0.80 -4.14
N PRO A 11 -15.77 0.97 -2.80
CA PRO A 11 -17.04 1.13 -2.09
C PRO A 11 -17.70 2.49 -2.37
N LYS A 12 -16.97 3.46 -2.92
CA LYS A 12 -17.49 4.80 -3.24
C LYS A 12 -18.03 4.91 -4.66
N CYS A 13 -17.39 4.28 -5.64
CA CYS A 13 -17.74 4.46 -7.06
C CYS A 13 -17.87 3.17 -7.87
N GLY A 14 -17.69 2.00 -7.24
CA GLY A 14 -17.80 0.68 -7.89
C GLY A 14 -16.65 0.29 -8.82
N CYS A 15 -15.75 1.22 -9.15
CA CYS A 15 -14.60 0.98 -10.02
C CYS A 15 -13.66 -0.08 -9.43
N LYS A 16 -13.14 -0.97 -10.26
CA LYS A 16 -12.13 -1.98 -9.87
C LYS A 16 -10.70 -1.49 -10.08
N ASP A 17 -10.51 -0.44 -10.89
CA ASP A 17 -9.19 0.07 -11.21
C ASP A 17 -8.57 0.78 -10.02
N LYS A 18 -7.31 0.44 -9.76
CA LYS A 18 -6.55 0.96 -8.63
C LYS A 18 -5.19 1.43 -9.09
N THR A 19 -4.69 2.46 -8.42
CA THR A 19 -3.36 3.01 -8.58
C THR A 19 -2.56 2.67 -7.32
N LEU A 20 -1.46 1.94 -7.52
CA LEU A 20 -0.46 1.71 -6.49
C LEU A 20 0.57 2.84 -6.54
N LYS A 21 0.61 3.67 -5.50
CA LYS A 21 1.69 4.65 -5.31
C LYS A 21 2.82 3.97 -4.56
N ARG A 22 4.03 4.02 -5.12
CA ARG A 22 5.27 3.63 -4.43
C ARG A 22 5.96 4.86 -3.89
N ASP A 23 6.58 4.71 -2.74
CA ASP A 23 7.43 5.71 -2.14
C ASP A 23 8.88 5.30 -2.42
N LEU A 24 9.52 6.02 -3.33
CA LEU A 24 10.93 5.78 -3.63
C LEU A 24 11.75 6.49 -2.56
N ASP A 25 12.64 5.75 -1.92
CA ASP A 25 13.62 6.36 -1.05
C ASP A 25 14.56 7.23 -1.91
N SER A 26 14.66 8.51 -1.57
CA SER A 26 15.43 9.50 -2.34
C SER A 26 16.94 9.25 -2.28
N GLU A 27 17.40 8.59 -1.22
CA GLU A 27 18.80 8.21 -1.07
C GLU A 27 19.06 6.87 -1.74
N PHE A 28 18.12 5.94 -1.60
CA PHE A 28 18.23 4.60 -2.14
C PHE A 28 17.12 4.30 -3.15
N HIS A 29 17.28 4.73 -4.40
CA HIS A 29 16.28 4.50 -5.45
C HIS A 29 15.92 3.03 -5.70
N ALA A 30 16.80 2.09 -5.32
CA ALA A 30 16.52 0.65 -5.36
C ALA A 30 15.59 0.18 -4.22
N HIS A 31 15.50 0.94 -3.13
CA HIS A 31 14.58 0.70 -2.02
C HIS A 31 13.28 1.48 -2.23
N ALA A 32 12.31 0.82 -2.86
CA ALA A 32 10.95 1.30 -2.94
C ALA A 32 10.10 0.73 -1.79
N LYS A 33 9.43 1.60 -1.03
CA LYS A 33 8.38 1.21 -0.08
C LYS A 33 7.02 1.29 -0.77
N THR A 34 6.06 0.49 -0.32
CA THR A 34 4.67 0.72 -0.75
C THR A 34 4.19 2.03 -0.13
N GLY A 35 3.60 2.89 -0.96
CA GLY A 35 2.98 4.12 -0.51
C GLY A 35 1.52 3.88 -0.14
N SER A 36 0.66 3.83 -1.15
CA SER A 36 -0.77 3.62 -0.94
C SER A 36 -1.42 2.93 -2.13
N LEU A 37 -2.53 2.25 -1.86
CA LEU A 37 -3.41 1.68 -2.88
C LEU A 37 -4.69 2.50 -2.94
N THR A 38 -4.96 3.13 -4.07
CA THR A 38 -6.08 4.08 -4.23
C THR A 38 -6.95 3.73 -5.43
N CYS A 39 -8.25 4.03 -5.39
CA CYS A 39 -9.12 3.91 -6.54
C CYS A 39 -8.71 4.91 -7.62
N SER A 40 -8.50 4.44 -8.85
CA SER A 40 -8.08 5.30 -9.96
C SER A 40 -9.14 6.30 -10.39
N LYS A 41 -10.43 6.03 -10.11
CA LYS A 41 -11.55 6.89 -10.52
C LYS A 41 -11.87 7.98 -9.51
N CYS A 42 -11.95 7.65 -8.22
CA CYS A 42 -12.41 8.60 -7.18
C CYS A 42 -11.40 8.86 -6.06
N GLY A 43 -10.22 8.23 -6.09
CA GLY A 43 -9.16 8.45 -5.10
C GLY A 43 -9.37 7.74 -3.75
N TYR A 44 -10.42 6.94 -3.58
CA TYR A 44 -10.65 6.19 -2.33
C TYR A 44 -9.43 5.34 -1.93
N VAL A 45 -8.97 5.45 -0.68
CA VAL A 45 -7.78 4.77 -0.17
C VAL A 45 -8.17 3.39 0.38
N PHE A 46 -7.60 2.33 -0.20
CA PHE A 46 -7.75 0.94 0.27
C PHE A 46 -6.66 0.55 1.27
N VAL A 47 -5.44 1.06 1.08
CA VAL A 47 -4.27 0.85 1.93
C VAL A 47 -3.52 2.16 2.04
N SER A 48 -3.24 2.60 3.27
CA SER A 48 -2.40 3.77 3.56
C SER A 48 -0.96 3.36 3.87
N LYS A 49 -0.03 4.33 3.89
CA LYS A 49 1.38 4.10 4.25
C LYS A 49 1.51 3.56 5.67
N ASP A 50 0.73 4.13 6.58
CA ASP A 50 0.77 3.85 8.02
C ASP A 50 0.27 2.44 8.36
N ASP A 51 -0.64 1.90 7.54
CA ASP A 51 -1.12 0.52 7.70
C ASP A 51 0.00 -0.51 7.45
N GLU A 52 0.95 -0.22 6.55
CA GLU A 52 2.08 -1.13 6.27
C GLU A 52 3.21 -1.04 7.30
N GLU A 53 3.36 0.08 8.01
CA GLU A 53 4.36 0.24 9.07
C GLU A 53 4.02 -0.58 10.32
N GLN A 54 2.72 -0.75 10.61
CA GLN A 54 2.27 -1.59 11.73
C GLN A 54 2.53 -3.08 11.48
N ASP A 55 2.43 -3.54 10.24
CA ASP A 55 2.73 -4.94 9.86
C ASP A 55 4.23 -5.25 10.05
N LYS A 56 5.12 -4.29 9.73
CA LYS A 56 6.58 -4.44 9.87
C LYS A 56 7.10 -4.50 11.31
N LYS A 57 6.28 -4.17 12.31
CA LYS A 57 6.68 -4.24 13.72
C LYS A 57 6.61 -5.68 14.29
N LYS A 58 6.06 -6.64 13.54
CA LYS A 58 6.05 -8.07 13.94
C LYS A 58 7.30 -8.86 13.50
N ASP A 59 8.10 -8.35 12.57
CA ASP A 59 9.29 -9.04 12.05
C ASP A 59 10.64 -8.55 12.65
N LYS A 60 10.62 -7.89 13.82
CA LYS A 60 11.85 -7.47 14.53
C LYS A 60 12.01 -8.11 15.93
N THR A 61 11.63 -9.37 16.07
CA THR A 61 12.06 -10.21 17.19
C THR A 61 12.91 -11.37 16.68
N GLY A 62 14.20 -11.35 17.04
CA GLY A 62 15.25 -12.32 16.68
C GLY A 62 16.26 -11.71 15.69
N THR A 63 17.56 -11.56 15.95
CA THR A 63 18.45 -12.23 16.90
C THR A 63 19.76 -11.43 16.99
N ASP A 64 20.25 -11.17 18.20
CA ASP A 64 21.61 -11.53 18.63
C ASP A 64 21.54 -11.92 20.12
#